data_AF-A0A382FH73-F1
#
_entry.id   AF-A0A382FH73-F1
#
_cell.length_a   1.000
_cell.length_b   1.000
_cell.length_c   1.000
_cell.angle_alpha   90.00
_cell.angle_beta   90.00
_cell.angle_gamma   90.00
#
_symmetry.space_group_name_H-M   'P 1'
#
loop_
_entity.id
_entity.type
_entity.pdbx_description
1 polymer ?
#
loop_
_entity_poly.entity_id
_entity_poly.type
_entity_poly.pdbx_seq_one_letter_code
_entity_poly.pdbx_strand_id
1 'polypeptide(L)'
;VGGLAHYIEDEGIPTTQIALIRRHAEEIKPPRALAVPFELGRPLGAPNHPEFQRRVLKNCLELLSREAGPVLEDFPDEPPAEEMEQEGWVCPINLSIPPKNLSDEDLVREALEREVALIKPWYEESKNKRGNRTNLGVSGKSPEEIAAFLSSVLVKRGETASPIEGKPTAHAFKQMADDLRYFYMEAAI
;
A
#
# COMPACT_ATOMS: atom_id res chain seq x y z
N VAL A 1 12.19 10.90 12.18
CA VAL A 1 13.54 10.42 12.53
C VAL A 1 14.23 11.30 13.58
N GLY A 2 13.85 12.57 13.73
CA GLY A 2 14.50 13.51 14.66
C GLY A 2 14.81 13.02 16.09
N GLY A 3 13.94 12.20 16.70
CA GLY A 3 14.22 11.62 18.02
C GLY A 3 15.45 10.69 18.05
N LEU A 4 15.68 9.91 16.99
CA LEU A 4 16.83 9.00 16.88
C LEU A 4 18.14 9.77 16.64
N ALA A 5 18.07 10.93 15.98
CA ALA A 5 19.23 11.73 15.64
C ALA A 5 20.03 12.16 16.88
N HIS A 6 19.35 12.42 18.01
CA HIS A 6 20.01 12.72 19.28
C HIS A 6 20.96 11.62 19.74
N TYR A 7 20.47 10.38 19.79
CA TYR A 7 21.27 9.23 20.24
C TYR A 7 22.45 8.94 19.29
N ILE A 8 22.28 9.19 17.99
CA ILE A 8 23.36 8.99 17.02
C ILE A 8 24.48 10.03 17.22
N GLU A 9 24.14 11.26 17.58
CA GLU A 9 25.12 12.33 17.86
C GLU A 9 25.82 12.15 19.20
N ASP A 10 25.13 11.59 20.20
CA ASP A 10 25.74 11.21 21.48
C ASP A 10 26.88 10.19 21.28
N GLU A 11 26.79 9.35 20.25
CA GLU A 11 27.85 8.41 19.81
C GLU A 11 28.92 9.06 18.91
N GLY A 12 28.88 10.39 18.74
CA GLY A 12 29.85 11.16 17.97
C GLY A 12 29.67 11.11 16.45
N ILE A 13 28.49 10.69 15.97
CA ILE A 13 28.16 10.65 14.53
C ILE A 13 27.27 11.85 14.19
N PRO A 14 27.75 12.83 13.40
CA PRO A 14 26.94 13.98 13.00
C PRO A 14 25.72 13.58 12.15
N THR A 15 24.59 14.23 12.39
CA THR A 15 23.32 13.99 11.73
C THR A 15 22.69 15.28 11.21
N THR A 16 21.93 15.15 10.13
CA THR A 16 21.05 16.17 9.59
C THR A 16 19.83 15.48 8.98
N GLN A 17 18.70 16.19 8.87
CA GLN A 17 17.50 15.64 8.25
C GLN A 17 16.69 16.72 7.52
N ILE A 18 15.86 16.29 6.57
CA ILE A 18 14.88 17.16 5.92
C ILE A 18 13.56 17.08 6.70
N ALA A 19 12.96 18.23 6.99
CA ALA A 19 11.69 18.34 7.68
C ALA A 19 10.61 18.88 6.72
N LEU A 20 9.68 18.01 6.33
CA LEU A 20 8.51 18.37 5.52
C LEU A 20 7.43 19.11 6.32
N ILE A 21 7.43 18.93 7.65
CA ILE A 21 6.52 19.62 8.57
C ILE A 21 7.38 20.37 9.56
N ARG A 22 7.55 21.67 9.35
CA ARG A 22 8.37 22.56 10.18
C ARG A 22 8.04 22.44 11.67
N ARG A 23 6.76 22.47 12.01
CA ARG A 23 6.28 22.37 13.40
C ARG A 23 6.81 21.14 14.13
N HIS A 24 6.91 19.99 13.46
CA HIS A 24 7.48 18.79 14.09
C HIS A 24 8.96 18.94 14.38
N ALA A 25 9.74 19.62 13.53
CA ALA A 25 11.14 19.91 13.81
C ALA A 25 11.30 20.91 14.97
N GLU A 26 10.42 21.91 15.08
CA GLU A 26 10.41 22.86 16.20
C GLU A 26 10.10 22.19 17.54
N GLU A 27 9.16 21.23 17.55
CA GLU A 27 8.78 20.48 18.76
C GLU A 27 9.84 19.43 19.15
N ILE A 28 10.35 18.66 18.18
CA ILE A 28 11.32 17.58 18.41
C ILE A 28 12.72 18.13 18.69
N LYS A 29 13.07 19.29 18.12
CA LYS A 29 14.39 19.94 18.22
C LYS A 29 15.55 19.01 17.84
N PRO A 30 15.52 18.39 16.65
CA PRO A 30 16.62 17.54 16.19
C PRO A 30 17.94 18.34 16.16
N PRO A 31 19.10 17.67 16.23
CA PRO A 31 20.41 18.32 16.19
C PRO A 31 20.54 19.34 15.05
N ARG A 32 20.20 18.94 13.82
CA ARG A 32 20.19 19.77 12.62
C ARG A 32 19.03 19.34 11.71
N ALA A 33 18.29 20.29 11.17
CA ALA A 33 17.24 20.02 10.19
C ALA A 33 17.06 21.16 9.17
N LEU A 34 16.80 20.79 7.92
CA LEU A 34 16.38 21.68 6.85
C LEU A 34 14.86 21.55 6.68
N ALA A 35 14.10 22.59 7.00
CA ALA A 35 12.68 22.69 6.70
C ALA A 35 12.48 23.00 5.20
N VAL A 36 11.58 22.28 4.54
CA VAL A 36 11.29 22.48 3.12
C VAL A 36 9.78 22.72 2.92
N PRO A 37 9.38 23.63 2.02
CA PRO A 37 7.98 23.93 1.74
C PRO A 37 7.36 22.96 0.72
N PHE A 38 7.65 21.66 0.83
CA PHE A 38 7.31 20.66 -0.21
C PHE A 38 6.13 19.78 0.20
N GLU A 39 5.52 19.10 -0.79
CA GLU A 39 4.47 18.11 -0.55
C GLU A 39 4.97 16.94 0.31
N LEU A 40 4.07 16.41 1.15
CA LEU A 40 4.34 15.22 1.93
C LEU A 40 4.69 14.04 1.00
N GLY A 41 5.77 13.34 1.33
CA GLY A 41 6.31 12.25 0.50
C GLY A 41 7.33 12.70 -0.56
N ARG A 42 7.55 14.00 -0.73
CA ARG A 42 8.50 14.56 -1.70
C ARG A 42 9.58 15.44 -1.04
N PRO A 43 10.43 14.88 -0.15
CA PRO A 43 11.40 15.67 0.60
C PRO A 43 12.46 16.38 -0.25
N LEU A 44 12.62 16.02 -1.53
CA LEU A 44 13.56 16.66 -2.46
C LEU A 44 12.86 17.53 -3.52
N GLY A 45 11.55 17.73 -3.43
CA GLY A 45 10.74 18.46 -4.42
C GLY A 45 10.23 17.57 -5.55
N ALA A 46 9.87 18.19 -6.68
CA ALA A 46 9.31 17.53 -7.84
C ALA A 46 10.25 16.45 -8.45
N PRO A 47 9.71 15.37 -9.05
CA PRO A 47 10.51 14.36 -9.73
C PRO A 47 11.21 14.94 -10.97
N ASN A 48 12.26 14.28 -11.46
CA ASN A 48 12.97 14.65 -12.70
C ASN A 48 13.62 16.06 -12.73
N HIS A 49 13.78 16.71 -11.58
CA HIS A 49 14.54 17.96 -11.45
C HIS A 49 15.86 17.75 -10.67
N PRO A 50 16.85 17.04 -11.24
CA PRO A 50 18.06 16.62 -10.52
C PRO A 50 18.88 17.79 -9.96
N GLU A 51 18.94 18.92 -10.68
CA GLU A 51 19.67 20.11 -10.20
C GLU A 51 19.00 20.72 -8.96
N PHE A 52 17.67 20.78 -8.93
CA PHE A 52 16.91 21.24 -7.77
C PHE A 52 17.08 20.28 -6.58
N GLN A 53 16.87 18.98 -6.81
CA GLN A 53 17.03 17.94 -5.78
C GLN A 53 18.45 17.93 -5.19
N ARG A 54 19.47 18.12 -6.04
CA ARG A 54 20.86 18.21 -5.61
C ARG A 54 21.11 19.46 -4.77
N ARG A 55 20.48 20.59 -5.10
CA ARG A 55 20.54 21.81 -4.27
C ARG A 55 19.92 21.60 -2.89
N VAL A 56 18.74 20.98 -2.81
CA VAL A 56 18.10 20.63 -1.53
C VAL A 56 19.03 19.77 -0.68
N LEU A 57 19.61 18.71 -1.29
CA LEU A 57 20.53 17.83 -0.59
C LEU A 57 21.79 18.56 -0.10
N LYS A 58 22.38 19.43 -0.94
CA LYS A 58 23.56 20.23 -0.56
C LYS A 58 23.26 21.13 0.64
N ASN A 59 22.15 21.87 0.61
CA ASN A 59 21.75 22.74 1.74
C ASN A 59 21.55 21.92 3.02
N CYS A 60 20.92 20.75 2.93
CA CYS A 60 20.72 19.87 4.08
C CYS A 60 22.05 19.34 4.64
N LEU A 61 22.97 18.92 3.78
CA LEU A 61 24.30 18.42 4.17
C LEU A 61 25.21 19.52 4.70
N GLU A 62 25.09 20.75 4.19
CA GLU A 62 25.83 21.92 4.68
C GLU A 62 25.56 22.18 6.17
N LEU A 63 24.38 21.81 6.68
CA LEU A 63 24.08 21.92 8.11
C LEU A 63 25.04 21.11 8.99
N LEU A 64 25.65 20.03 8.47
CA LEU A 64 26.64 19.23 9.21
C LEU A 64 27.88 20.05 9.60
N SER A 65 28.14 21.18 8.94
CA SER A 65 29.20 22.12 9.30
C SER A 65 28.93 22.90 10.59
N ARG A 66 27.68 22.91 11.08
CA ARG A 66 27.33 23.61 12.33
C ARG A 66 27.77 22.78 13.51
N GLU A 67 28.64 23.30 14.35
CA GLU A 67 29.24 22.55 15.47
C GLU A 67 28.26 22.25 16.60
N ALA A 68 27.25 23.10 16.80
CA ALA A 68 26.25 22.95 17.86
C ALA A 68 24.83 23.21 17.33
N GLY A 69 23.85 22.56 17.97
CA GLY A 69 22.42 22.67 17.66
C GLY A 69 21.56 22.94 18.90
N PRO A 70 20.22 22.96 18.76
CA PRO A 70 19.47 22.60 17.56
C PRO A 70 19.56 23.66 16.45
N VAL A 71 19.77 23.22 15.21
CA VAL A 71 19.73 24.07 14.01
C VAL A 71 18.50 23.71 13.19
N LEU A 72 17.67 24.70 12.89
CA LEU A 72 16.54 24.59 11.98
C LEU A 72 16.63 25.73 10.96
N GLU A 73 16.92 25.40 9.71
CA GLU A 73 17.01 26.37 8.60
C GLU A 73 15.93 26.07 7.56
N ASP A 74 15.44 27.11 6.88
CA ASP A 74 14.46 26.97 5.80
C ASP A 74 15.16 26.90 4.45
N PHE A 75 14.73 25.96 3.61
CA PHE A 75 15.08 25.97 2.19
C PHE A 75 14.30 27.09 1.49
N PRO A 76 14.98 27.98 0.74
CA PRO A 76 14.40 29.25 0.31
C PRO A 76 13.45 29.15 -0.89
N ASP A 77 13.53 28.07 -1.68
CA ASP A 77 12.81 27.97 -2.95
C ASP A 77 11.69 26.92 -2.90
N GLU A 78 10.62 27.20 -3.63
CA GLU A 78 9.61 26.21 -3.97
C GLU A 78 10.11 25.25 -5.06
N PRO A 79 9.60 24.00 -5.10
CA PRO A 79 9.95 23.08 -6.15
C PRO A 79 9.44 23.60 -7.51
N PRO A 80 10.13 23.27 -8.62
CA PRO A 80 9.62 23.55 -9.95
C PRO A 80 8.21 22.96 -10.11
N ALA A 81 7.35 23.66 -10.86
CA ALA A 81 6.00 23.18 -11.15
C ALA A 81 6.08 21.80 -11.81
N GLU A 82 5.26 20.86 -11.34
CA GLU A 82 5.12 19.57 -12.00
C GLU A 82 4.51 19.80 -13.38
N GLU A 83 5.29 19.58 -14.44
CA GLU A 83 4.72 19.21 -15.73
C GLU A 83 4.16 17.79 -15.55
N MET A 84 2.97 17.69 -14.94
CA MET A 84 2.22 16.45 -14.89
C MET A 84 1.81 16.09 -16.33
N GLU A 85 2.70 15.45 -17.07
CA GLU A 85 2.27 14.55 -18.14
C GLU A 85 1.50 13.42 -17.44
N GLN A 86 0.19 13.59 -17.30
CA GLN A 86 -0.74 12.56 -16.82
C GLN A 86 -0.88 11.40 -17.83
N GLU A 87 -0.02 11.32 -18.84
CA GLU A 87 0.00 10.22 -19.79
C GLU A 87 0.59 8.98 -19.11
N GLY A 88 -0.29 8.03 -18.78
CA GLY A 88 0.10 6.72 -18.24
C GLY A 88 -0.27 6.46 -16.79
N TRP A 89 -0.88 7.42 -16.08
CA TRP A 89 -1.48 7.14 -14.77
C TRP A 89 -2.81 6.41 -14.96
N VAL A 90 -2.73 5.08 -15.10
CA VAL A 90 -3.91 4.21 -15.10
C VAL A 90 -4.19 3.83 -13.65
N CYS A 91 -5.32 4.27 -13.11
CA CYS A 91 -5.83 3.72 -11.86
C CYS A 91 -6.23 2.25 -12.14
N PRO A 92 -5.53 1.24 -11.61
CA PRO A 92 -5.75 -0.15 -11.98
C PRO A 92 -7.06 -0.70 -11.41
N ILE A 93 -7.75 0.08 -10.57
CA ILE A 93 -9.03 -0.28 -9.97
C ILE A 93 -10.18 0.36 -10.74
N ASN A 94 -11.09 -0.49 -11.21
CA ASN A 94 -12.31 -0.05 -11.87
C ASN A 94 -13.37 0.28 -10.81
N LEU A 95 -13.62 1.57 -10.58
CA LEU A 95 -14.63 2.09 -9.63
C LEU A 95 -16.02 2.28 -10.29
N SER A 96 -16.37 1.43 -11.26
CA SER A 96 -17.68 1.50 -11.92
C SER A 96 -18.84 1.41 -10.91
N ILE A 97 -19.87 2.24 -11.14
CA ILE A 97 -21.08 2.28 -10.32
C ILE A 97 -21.79 0.93 -10.44
N PRO A 98 -22.11 0.25 -9.31
CA PRO A 98 -22.85 -1.00 -9.36
C PRO A 98 -24.22 -0.83 -10.02
N PRO A 99 -24.72 -1.82 -10.80
CA PRO A 99 -26.03 -1.72 -11.42
C PRO A 99 -27.15 -1.57 -10.37
N LYS A 100 -28.05 -0.60 -10.56
CA LYS A 100 -29.08 -0.22 -9.57
C LYS A 100 -30.16 -1.27 -9.28
N ASN A 101 -30.21 -2.40 -10.00
CA ASN A 101 -31.32 -3.37 -9.97
C ASN A 101 -30.92 -4.78 -9.53
N LEU A 102 -29.75 -4.97 -8.90
CA LEU A 102 -29.32 -6.27 -8.40
C LEU A 102 -29.73 -6.43 -6.93
N SER A 103 -30.00 -7.67 -6.50
CA SER A 103 -30.12 -7.99 -5.08
C SER A 103 -28.77 -7.81 -4.39
N ASP A 104 -28.75 -7.63 -3.05
CA ASP A 104 -27.50 -7.52 -2.29
C ASP A 104 -26.57 -8.73 -2.50
N GLU A 105 -27.13 -9.94 -2.65
CA GLU A 105 -26.36 -11.16 -2.90
C GLU A 105 -25.76 -11.14 -4.31
N ASP A 106 -26.52 -10.71 -5.31
CA ASP A 106 -26.04 -10.64 -6.69
C ASP A 106 -24.98 -9.52 -6.86
N LEU A 107 -25.12 -8.39 -6.15
CA LEU A 107 -24.12 -7.32 -6.12
C LEU A 107 -22.78 -7.83 -5.58
N VAL A 108 -22.80 -8.53 -4.44
CA VAL A 108 -21.59 -9.08 -3.82
C VAL A 108 -21.01 -10.20 -4.69
N ARG A 109 -21.86 -11.07 -5.26
CA ARG A 109 -21.42 -12.15 -6.15
C ARG A 109 -20.70 -11.60 -7.37
N GLU A 110 -21.31 -10.65 -8.07
CA GLU A 110 -20.72 -10.07 -9.29
C GLU A 110 -19.40 -9.36 -8.99
N ALA A 111 -19.30 -8.64 -7.86
CA ALA A 111 -18.07 -8.01 -7.44
C ALA A 111 -16.94 -9.04 -7.20
N LEU A 112 -17.22 -10.11 -6.45
CA LEU A 112 -16.25 -11.16 -6.15
C LEU A 112 -15.86 -11.95 -7.40
N GLU A 113 -16.81 -12.32 -8.26
CA GLU A 113 -16.53 -13.04 -9.51
C GLU A 113 -15.67 -12.22 -10.46
N ARG A 114 -15.94 -10.91 -10.56
CA ARG A 114 -15.11 -10.00 -11.37
C ARG A 114 -13.70 -9.91 -10.82
N GLU A 115 -13.55 -9.81 -9.50
CA GLU A 115 -12.24 -9.77 -8.85
C GLU A 115 -11.46 -11.07 -9.06
N VAL A 116 -12.10 -12.23 -8.86
CA VAL A 116 -11.52 -13.55 -9.14
C VAL A 116 -11.06 -13.63 -10.59
N ALA A 117 -11.88 -13.18 -11.54
CA ALA A 117 -11.52 -13.18 -12.97
C ALA A 117 -10.30 -12.29 -13.29
N LEU A 118 -10.18 -11.14 -12.63
CA LEU A 118 -9.03 -10.23 -12.79
C LEU A 118 -7.73 -10.83 -12.24
N ILE A 119 -7.81 -11.57 -11.13
CA ILE A 119 -6.64 -12.14 -10.44
C ILE A 119 -6.21 -13.49 -11.03
N LYS A 120 -7.14 -14.27 -11.59
CA LYS A 120 -6.91 -15.63 -12.09
C LYS A 120 -5.70 -15.78 -13.03
N PRO A 121 -5.46 -14.90 -14.03
CA PRO A 121 -4.30 -15.02 -14.91
C PRO A 121 -2.97 -14.98 -14.13
N TRP A 122 -2.87 -14.11 -13.14
CA TRP A 122 -1.67 -13.96 -12.30
C TRP A 122 -1.46 -15.17 -11.40
N TYR A 123 -2.53 -15.70 -10.82
CA TYR A 123 -2.49 -16.93 -10.05
C TYR A 123 -1.98 -18.12 -10.89
N GLU A 124 -2.52 -18.33 -12.10
CA GLU A 124 -2.11 -19.44 -12.96
C GLU A 124 -0.65 -19.28 -13.42
N GLU A 125 -0.22 -18.06 -13.77
CA GLU A 125 1.18 -17.78 -14.11
C GLU A 125 2.12 -18.11 -12.94
N SER A 126 1.75 -17.68 -11.73
CA SER A 126 2.56 -17.93 -10.54
C SER A 126 2.60 -19.43 -10.19
N LYS A 127 1.48 -20.14 -10.34
CA LYS A 127 1.38 -21.60 -10.16
C LYS A 127 2.26 -22.35 -11.17
N ASN A 128 2.28 -21.91 -12.43
CA ASN A 128 3.16 -22.47 -13.46
C ASN A 128 4.64 -22.30 -13.08
N LYS A 129 5.05 -21.11 -12.63
CA LYS A 129 6.43 -20.85 -12.14
C LYS A 129 6.82 -21.71 -10.94
N ARG A 130 5.87 -22.07 -10.08
CA ARG A 130 6.06 -22.96 -8.92
C ARG A 130 5.98 -24.45 -9.25
N GLY A 131 5.95 -24.83 -10.54
CA GLY A 131 5.87 -26.23 -10.96
C GLY A 131 4.51 -26.87 -10.63
N ASN A 132 3.42 -26.13 -10.87
CA ASN A 132 2.04 -26.55 -10.60
C ASN A 132 1.68 -26.75 -9.12
N ARG A 133 2.49 -26.22 -8.19
CA ARG A 133 2.23 -26.27 -6.75
C ARG A 133 1.40 -25.08 -6.29
N THR A 134 0.40 -25.35 -5.44
CA THR A 134 -0.48 -24.35 -4.83
C THR A 134 -0.91 -24.78 -3.42
N ASN A 135 -1.17 -23.79 -2.56
CA ASN A 135 -1.81 -23.97 -1.26
C ASN A 135 -3.33 -23.87 -1.33
N LEU A 136 -3.90 -23.43 -2.47
CA LEU A 136 -5.33 -23.48 -2.71
C LEU A 136 -5.79 -24.94 -2.89
N GLY A 137 -6.84 -25.32 -2.19
CA GLY A 137 -7.53 -26.60 -2.39
C GLY A 137 -8.01 -27.29 -1.12
N VAL A 138 -7.89 -26.67 0.06
CA VAL A 138 -8.33 -27.25 1.34
C VAL A 138 -9.84 -27.50 1.35
N SER A 139 -10.61 -26.62 0.72
CA SER A 139 -12.07 -26.75 0.56
C SER A 139 -12.48 -27.66 -0.59
N GLY A 140 -11.57 -27.92 -1.55
CA GLY A 140 -11.88 -28.63 -2.79
C GLY A 140 -12.75 -27.84 -3.76
N LYS A 141 -12.90 -26.53 -3.57
CA LYS A 141 -13.74 -25.63 -4.38
C LYS A 141 -12.91 -24.69 -5.24
N SER A 142 -13.44 -24.33 -6.41
CA SER A 142 -12.82 -23.31 -7.26
C SER A 142 -12.99 -21.91 -6.66
N PRO A 143 -12.14 -20.93 -7.01
CA PRO A 143 -12.32 -19.54 -6.61
C PRO A 143 -13.72 -18.98 -6.94
N GLU A 144 -14.32 -19.39 -8.05
CA GLU A 144 -15.67 -18.99 -8.46
C GLU A 144 -16.76 -19.62 -7.57
N GLU A 145 -16.65 -20.92 -7.26
CA GLU A 145 -17.53 -21.57 -6.29
C GLU A 145 -17.41 -20.92 -4.90
N ILE A 146 -16.20 -20.48 -4.54
CA ILE A 146 -15.94 -19.77 -3.29
C ILE A 146 -16.60 -18.40 -3.28
N ALA A 147 -16.46 -17.62 -4.35
CA ALA A 147 -17.12 -16.32 -4.51
C ALA A 147 -18.65 -16.45 -4.36
N ALA A 148 -19.26 -17.43 -5.02
CA ALA A 148 -20.69 -17.68 -4.95
C ALA A 148 -21.18 -18.09 -3.55
N PHE A 149 -20.40 -18.90 -2.83
CA PHE A 149 -20.75 -19.27 -1.46
C PHE A 149 -20.60 -18.11 -0.48
N LEU A 150 -19.51 -17.34 -0.58
CA LEU A 150 -19.26 -16.19 0.30
C LEU A 150 -20.32 -15.10 0.13
N SER A 151 -20.75 -14.80 -1.11
CA SER A 151 -21.84 -13.84 -1.35
C SER A 151 -23.14 -14.29 -0.68
N SER A 152 -23.46 -15.58 -0.77
CA SER A 152 -24.65 -16.15 -0.14
C SER A 152 -24.60 -16.07 1.39
N VAL A 153 -23.47 -16.45 2.01
CA VAL A 153 -23.28 -16.43 3.47
C VAL A 153 -23.36 -15.01 4.03
N LEU A 154 -22.79 -14.02 3.33
CA LEU A 154 -22.76 -12.63 3.77
C LEU A 154 -24.16 -12.02 3.88
N VAL A 155 -25.07 -12.40 2.97
CA VAL A 155 -26.44 -11.85 2.89
C VAL A 155 -27.43 -12.68 3.67
N LYS A 156 -27.45 -14.01 3.49
CA LYS A 156 -28.44 -14.92 4.09
C LYS A 156 -28.07 -15.43 5.49
N ARG A 157 -26.88 -15.09 6.00
CA ARG A 157 -26.42 -15.25 7.40
C ARG A 157 -26.98 -16.46 8.15
N GLY A 158 -26.53 -17.66 7.75
CA GLY A 158 -26.82 -18.92 8.44
C GLY A 158 -27.90 -19.79 7.77
N GLU A 159 -28.64 -19.23 6.81
CA GLU A 159 -29.57 -20.02 5.97
C GLU A 159 -28.86 -20.71 4.79
N THR A 160 -27.60 -20.35 4.52
CA THR A 160 -26.78 -20.98 3.48
C THR A 160 -26.32 -22.36 3.93
N ALA A 161 -26.70 -23.39 3.17
CA ALA A 161 -26.23 -24.75 3.36
C ALA A 161 -24.71 -24.86 3.15
N SER A 162 -24.06 -25.76 3.89
CA SER A 162 -22.63 -26.03 3.69
C SER A 162 -22.39 -26.61 2.29
N PRO A 163 -21.45 -26.05 1.50
CA PRO A 163 -21.06 -26.59 0.20
C PRO A 163 -20.07 -27.76 0.33
N ILE A 164 -19.66 -28.11 1.54
CA ILE A 164 -18.76 -29.24 1.83
C ILE A 164 -19.52 -30.29 2.63
N GLU A 165 -19.62 -31.48 2.06
CA GLU A 165 -20.33 -32.61 2.66
C GLU A 165 -19.77 -32.95 4.06
N GLY A 166 -20.67 -33.20 5.01
CA GLY A 166 -20.32 -33.57 6.37
C GLY A 166 -19.71 -32.46 7.23
N LYS A 167 -19.58 -31.22 6.73
CA LYS A 167 -19.05 -30.08 7.50
C LYS A 167 -20.13 -29.04 7.81
N PRO A 168 -20.13 -28.44 9.01
CA PRO A 168 -20.96 -27.27 9.29
C PRO A 168 -20.60 -26.07 8.42
N THR A 169 -21.57 -25.19 8.12
CA THR A 169 -21.37 -23.98 7.30
C THR A 169 -20.21 -23.11 7.80
N ALA A 170 -20.02 -22.98 9.11
CA ALA A 170 -18.91 -22.20 9.68
C ALA A 170 -17.53 -22.78 9.34
N HIS A 171 -17.40 -24.12 9.31
CA HIS A 171 -16.16 -24.78 8.91
C HIS A 171 -15.91 -24.64 7.41
N ALA A 172 -16.96 -24.80 6.60
CA ALA A 172 -16.86 -24.58 5.15
C ALA A 172 -16.45 -23.14 4.83
N PHE A 173 -17.06 -22.16 5.49
CA PHE A 173 -16.68 -20.75 5.41
C PHE A 173 -15.21 -20.53 5.73
N LYS A 174 -14.72 -21.07 6.84
CA LYS A 174 -13.31 -20.90 7.22
C LYS A 174 -12.36 -21.48 6.17
N GLN A 175 -12.63 -22.70 5.69
CA GLN A 175 -11.78 -23.35 4.69
C GLN A 175 -11.79 -22.61 3.35
N MET A 176 -12.96 -22.17 2.90
CA MET A 176 -13.11 -21.46 1.62
C MET A 176 -12.50 -20.05 1.69
N ALA A 177 -12.62 -19.36 2.84
CA ALA A 177 -11.95 -18.08 3.05
C ALA A 177 -10.42 -18.21 3.06
N ASP A 178 -9.89 -19.30 3.63
CA ASP A 178 -8.45 -19.58 3.60
C ASP A 178 -7.97 -19.91 2.18
N ASP A 179 -8.72 -20.70 1.41
CA ASP A 179 -8.40 -20.96 0.00
C ASP A 179 -8.40 -19.69 -0.84
N LEU A 180 -9.41 -18.82 -0.66
CA LEU A 180 -9.47 -17.54 -1.36
C LEU A 180 -8.30 -16.62 -0.97
N ARG A 181 -7.92 -16.61 0.31
CA ARG A 181 -6.71 -15.91 0.76
C ARG A 181 -5.45 -16.45 0.07
N TYR A 182 -5.28 -17.78 0.00
CA TYR A 182 -4.14 -18.38 -0.70
C TYR A 182 -4.13 -18.02 -2.18
N PHE A 183 -5.29 -18.05 -2.85
CA PHE A 183 -5.43 -17.61 -4.24
C PHE A 183 -4.89 -16.19 -4.46
N TYR A 184 -5.30 -15.22 -3.64
CA TYR A 184 -4.80 -13.84 -3.74
C TYR A 184 -3.31 -13.71 -3.43
N MET A 185 -2.84 -14.35 -2.35
CA MET A 185 -1.43 -14.28 -1.97
C MET A 185 -0.52 -14.90 -3.03
N GLU A 186 -0.97 -15.98 -3.65
CA GLU A 186 -0.23 -16.69 -4.68
C GLU A 186 -0.22 -15.98 -6.02
N ALA A 187 -1.17 -15.08 -6.28
CA ALA A 187 -1.23 -14.25 -7.48
C ALA A 187 -0.30 -13.03 -7.45
N ALA A 188 0.20 -12.63 -6.27
CA ALA A 188 1.03 -11.45 -6.09
C ALA A 188 2.53 -11.63 -6.44
N ILE A 189 2.92 -12.80 -6.98
CA ILE A 189 4.31 -13.23 -7.23
C ILE A 189 4.54 -13.49 -8.72
#